data_AF-A0A7J8K0S9-F1
#
_entry.id   AF-A0A7J8K0S9-F1
#
_cell.length_a   1.000
_cell.length_b   1.000
_cell.length_c   1.000
_cell.angle_alpha   90.00
_cell.angle_beta   90.00
_cell.angle_gamma   90.00
#
_symmetry.space_group_name_H-M   'P 1'
#
loop_
_entity.id
_entity.type
_entity.pdbx_description
1 polymer ?
#
loop_
_entity_poly.entity_id
_entity_poly.type
_entity_poly.pdbx_seq_one_letter_code
_entity_poly.pdbx_strand_id
1 'polypeptide(L)'
;METLLLMIDESPPLAVEWRTPNGRNRPSPVWLCDLPAASLNDQLPQHTFRVIWTAGNVQKECVLLKGHQEGWCRDSATDEQLFRYELSMEKSTVLQSELKSCKELQELEPENKWCLLTIILLMRALDPLLYEKEMLQYFQTLKAVDPMRAAYLDDLRSKFLLENSVLKMEYAEVRVLHLSHKGLTTLCHLEQLLLVTHLDLSHNHLRALPPALSALRCLEVLQASDNAIESLDGVTNLPRLQELFLCNNRLQQHAALQPVASCPKLVLLNLQGNPLCQTVGSSEHLAELLPSVSSILT
;
A
#
# COMPACT_ATOMS: atom_id res chain seq x y z
N MET A 1 -23.50 -17.39 8.18
CA MET A 1 -22.76 -16.21 8.69
C MET A 1 -21.33 -16.43 8.31
N GLU A 2 -20.73 -15.51 7.54
CA GLU A 2 -19.31 -15.57 7.20
C GLU A 2 -18.52 -15.37 8.50
N THR A 3 -17.89 -16.43 9.01
CA THR A 3 -17.18 -16.38 10.28
C THR A 3 -15.69 -16.62 10.05
N LEU A 4 -14.89 -15.65 10.48
CA LEU A 4 -13.47 -15.83 10.74
C LEU A 4 -13.33 -16.58 12.06
N LEU A 5 -12.61 -17.71 12.03
CA LEU A 5 -12.27 -18.48 13.22
C LEU A 5 -10.78 -18.34 13.49
N LEU A 6 -10.41 -18.23 14.77
CA LEU A 6 -9.02 -18.23 15.23
C LEU A 6 -8.78 -19.50 16.04
N MET A 7 -7.69 -20.21 15.76
CA MET A 7 -7.18 -21.31 16.58
C MET A 7 -5.76 -20.97 17.04
N ILE A 8 -5.42 -21.38 18.27
CA ILE A 8 -4.09 -21.18 18.84
C ILE A 8 -3.59 -22.53 19.35
N ASP A 9 -2.37 -22.94 19.00
CA ASP A 9 -1.72 -24.17 19.48
C ASP A 9 -2.57 -25.45 19.36
N GLU A 10 -3.22 -25.63 18.20
CA GLU A 10 -4.12 -26.77 17.90
C GLU A 10 -5.32 -26.91 18.85
N SER A 11 -5.67 -25.84 19.59
CA SER A 11 -6.85 -25.77 20.43
C SER A 11 -8.14 -25.68 19.60
N PRO A 12 -9.33 -25.98 20.17
CA PRO A 12 -10.59 -25.60 19.54
C PRO A 12 -10.64 -24.09 19.23
N PRO A 13 -11.51 -23.66 18.28
CA PRO A 13 -11.61 -22.26 17.89
C PRO A 13 -11.85 -21.34 19.09
N LEU A 14 -11.00 -20.33 19.21
CA LEU A 14 -11.07 -19.30 20.23
C LEU A 14 -12.14 -18.28 19.84
N ALA A 15 -13.04 -17.99 20.78
CA ALA A 15 -14.02 -16.93 20.60
C ALA A 15 -13.32 -15.57 20.70
N VAL A 16 -13.22 -14.87 19.57
CA VAL A 16 -12.67 -13.51 19.49
C VAL A 16 -13.62 -12.58 18.75
N GLU A 17 -13.59 -11.30 19.10
CA GLU A 17 -14.34 -10.27 18.41
C GLU A 17 -13.49 -9.68 17.27
N TRP A 18 -13.91 -9.93 16.04
CA TRP A 18 -13.29 -9.34 14.86
C TRP A 18 -13.84 -7.95 14.59
N ARG A 19 -12.94 -7.00 14.31
CA ARG A 19 -13.29 -5.63 13.97
C ARG A 19 -12.41 -5.07 12.85
N THR A 20 -12.92 -4.05 12.17
CA THR A 20 -12.13 -3.25 11.23
C THR A 20 -11.27 -2.22 11.97
N PRO A 21 -10.17 -1.72 11.37
CA PRO A 21 -9.33 -0.68 11.98
C PRO A 21 -10.10 0.57 12.45
N ASN A 22 -11.20 0.92 11.77
CA ASN A 22 -12.05 2.06 12.11
C ASN A 22 -13.24 1.71 13.04
N GLY A 23 -13.37 0.47 13.50
CA GLY A 23 -14.44 -0.01 14.38
C GLY A 23 -15.85 -0.02 13.79
N ARG A 24 -16.02 0.31 12.50
CA ARG A 24 -17.35 0.42 11.86
C ARG A 24 -17.86 -0.92 11.30
N ASN A 25 -17.02 -1.95 11.26
CA ASN A 25 -17.34 -3.31 10.79
C ASN A 25 -18.06 -3.34 9.43
N ARG A 26 -17.61 -2.46 8.52
CA ARG A 26 -18.01 -2.45 7.10
C ARG A 26 -17.07 -3.35 6.29
N PRO A 27 -17.44 -3.73 5.05
CA PRO A 27 -16.52 -4.48 4.17
C PRO A 27 -15.15 -3.81 4.11
N SER A 28 -14.11 -4.60 4.43
CA SER A 28 -12.74 -4.13 4.61
C SER A 28 -11.77 -5.26 4.24
N PRO A 29 -10.64 -4.97 3.59
CA PRO A 29 -9.60 -5.96 3.33
C PRO A 29 -8.81 -6.31 4.60
N VAL A 30 -8.95 -5.53 5.67
CA VAL A 30 -8.24 -5.76 6.94
C VAL A 30 -9.23 -5.88 8.10
N TRP A 31 -9.05 -6.96 8.86
CA TRP A 31 -9.76 -7.29 10.09
C TRP A 31 -8.75 -7.68 11.15
N LEU A 32 -9.03 -7.34 12.40
CA LEU A 32 -8.19 -7.63 13.54
C LEU A 32 -9.05 -8.06 14.73
N CYS A 33 -8.42 -8.77 15.66
CA CYS A 33 -8.98 -9.11 16.96
C CYS A 33 -7.92 -8.88 18.03
N ASP A 34 -8.36 -8.74 19.28
CA ASP A 34 -7.45 -8.74 20.42
C ASP A 34 -7.23 -10.17 20.88
N LEU A 35 -5.96 -10.53 21.14
CA LEU A 35 -5.63 -11.82 21.71
C LEU A 35 -5.86 -11.80 23.22
N PRO A 36 -6.49 -12.83 23.81
CA PRO A 36 -6.57 -12.96 25.27
C PRO A 36 -5.18 -13.00 25.90
N ALA A 37 -5.01 -12.40 27.07
CA ALA A 37 -3.71 -12.34 27.75
C ALA A 37 -3.10 -13.73 28.03
N ALA A 38 -3.94 -14.76 28.18
CA ALA A 38 -3.49 -16.14 28.40
C ALA A 38 -2.94 -16.84 27.13
N SER A 39 -3.21 -16.29 25.94
CA SER A 39 -2.83 -16.88 24.64
C SER A 39 -1.35 -16.71 24.31
N LEU A 40 -0.64 -15.83 25.02
CA LEU A 40 0.79 -15.57 24.86
C LEU A 40 1.46 -15.84 26.20
N ASN A 41 1.97 -17.05 26.40
CA ASN A 41 2.63 -17.44 27.64
C ASN A 41 4.06 -17.93 27.38
N ASP A 42 4.97 -17.66 28.32
CA ASP A 42 6.38 -18.05 28.17
C ASP A 42 6.65 -19.55 28.38
N GLN A 43 5.61 -20.36 28.60
CA GLN A 43 5.75 -21.79 28.89
C GLN A 43 6.07 -22.57 27.61
N LEU A 44 5.54 -22.14 26.47
CA LEU A 44 5.80 -22.75 25.18
C LEU A 44 6.96 -22.05 24.45
N PRO A 45 7.76 -22.79 23.66
CA PRO A 45 8.83 -22.19 22.86
C PRO A 45 8.29 -21.38 21.67
N GLN A 46 7.04 -21.63 21.27
CA GLN A 46 6.34 -20.93 20.20
C GLN A 46 4.83 -21.03 20.40
N HIS A 47 4.08 -20.12 19.79
CA HIS A 47 2.64 -20.20 19.63
C HIS A 47 2.26 -20.22 18.14
N THR A 48 1.41 -21.15 17.75
CA THR A 48 0.89 -21.24 16.38
C THR A 48 -0.49 -20.60 16.31
N PHE A 49 -0.69 -19.68 15.38
CA PHE A 49 -1.96 -18.98 15.15
C PHE A 49 -2.50 -19.37 13.78
N ARG A 50 -3.68 -19.98 13.74
CA ARG A 50 -4.35 -20.36 12.50
C ARG A 50 -5.67 -19.62 12.36
N VAL A 51 -5.84 -18.94 11.24
CA VAL A 51 -7.07 -18.22 10.88
C VAL A 51 -7.77 -18.97 9.77
N ILE A 52 -9.07 -19.23 9.95
CA ILE A 52 -9.90 -19.95 8.99
C ILE A 52 -11.04 -19.03 8.54
N TRP A 53 -11.10 -18.77 7.24
CA TRP A 53 -12.22 -18.10 6.60
C TRP A 53 -13.22 -19.14 6.09
N THR A 54 -14.29 -19.35 6.86
CA THR A 54 -15.24 -20.46 6.63
C THR A 54 -15.99 -20.39 5.30
N ALA A 55 -16.32 -19.19 4.82
CA ALA A 55 -17.09 -19.02 3.59
C ALA A 55 -16.29 -19.36 2.32
N GLY A 56 -14.98 -19.13 2.34
CA GLY A 56 -14.08 -19.39 1.21
C GLY A 56 -13.26 -20.68 1.35
N ASN A 57 -13.39 -21.38 2.49
CA ASN A 57 -12.60 -22.58 2.81
C ASN A 57 -11.08 -22.33 2.68
N VAL A 58 -10.63 -21.13 3.10
CA VAL A 58 -9.22 -20.73 3.09
C VAL A 58 -8.72 -20.65 4.53
N GLN A 59 -7.47 -21.04 4.74
CA GLN A 59 -6.79 -20.88 6.01
C GLN A 59 -5.37 -20.37 5.83
N LYS A 60 -4.89 -19.61 6.82
CA LYS A 60 -3.51 -19.16 6.92
C LYS A 60 -3.02 -19.41 8.34
N GLU A 61 -1.74 -19.70 8.48
CA GLU A 61 -1.13 -20.03 9.75
C GLU A 61 0.19 -19.29 9.89
N CYS A 62 0.41 -18.65 11.05
CA CYS A 62 1.70 -18.08 11.40
C CYS A 62 2.16 -18.58 12.77
N VAL A 63 3.47 -18.50 13.01
CA VAL A 63 4.09 -18.92 14.28
C VAL A 63 4.76 -17.72 14.92
N LEU A 64 4.49 -17.50 16.21
CA LEU A 64 5.20 -16.54 17.04
C LEU A 64 6.19 -17.31 17.92
N LEU A 65 7.48 -17.13 17.64
CA LEU A 65 8.56 -17.74 18.41
C LEU A 65 8.80 -16.97 19.71
N LYS A 66 9.19 -17.68 20.78
CA LYS A 66 9.58 -17.04 22.05
C LYS A 66 10.70 -16.01 21.83
N GLY A 67 10.55 -14.84 22.44
CA GLY A 67 11.48 -13.72 22.31
C GLY A 67 11.31 -12.87 21.05
N HIS A 68 10.47 -13.28 20.10
CA HIS A 68 10.11 -12.45 18.95
C HIS A 68 8.87 -11.61 19.26
N GLN A 69 8.76 -10.43 18.66
CA GLN A 69 7.62 -9.53 18.85
C GLN A 69 6.49 -9.75 17.84
N GLU A 70 6.80 -10.43 16.72
CA GLU A 70 5.91 -10.62 15.58
C GLU A 70 6.09 -12.02 14.97
N GLY A 71 5.00 -12.54 14.42
CA GLY A 71 4.97 -13.69 13.53
C GLY A 71 3.94 -13.43 12.44
N TRP A 72 4.22 -13.81 11.20
CA TRP A 72 3.33 -13.57 10.07
C TRP A 72 3.34 -14.71 9.07
N CYS A 73 2.26 -14.77 8.28
CA CYS A 73 2.16 -15.55 7.06
C CYS A 73 1.60 -14.61 6.01
N ARG A 74 2.33 -14.44 4.91
CA ARG A 74 1.98 -13.52 3.84
C ARG A 74 2.13 -14.24 2.52
N ASP A 75 1.12 -14.07 1.69
CA ASP A 75 1.15 -14.46 0.29
C ASP A 75 2.09 -13.51 -0.43
N SER A 76 3.24 -14.05 -0.83
CA SER A 76 4.23 -13.35 -1.64
C SER A 76 3.60 -13.04 -2.99
N ALA A 77 3.65 -11.78 -3.43
CA ALA A 77 3.12 -11.42 -4.74
C ALA A 77 3.83 -12.16 -5.87
N THR A 78 5.10 -12.52 -5.64
CA THR A 78 5.93 -13.33 -6.54
C THR A 78 5.47 -14.78 -6.59
N ASP A 79 5.35 -15.46 -5.44
CA ASP A 79 5.06 -16.90 -5.38
C ASP A 79 3.60 -17.23 -5.68
N GLU A 80 2.68 -16.37 -5.22
CA GLU A 80 1.23 -16.54 -5.41
C GLU A 80 0.71 -15.85 -6.67
N GLN A 81 1.62 -15.36 -7.53
CA GLN A 81 1.28 -14.82 -8.85
C GLN A 81 0.25 -13.67 -8.80
N LEU A 82 0.33 -12.84 -7.74
CA LEU A 82 -0.75 -11.95 -7.33
C LEU A 82 -1.03 -10.82 -8.33
N PHE A 83 0.02 -10.31 -8.98
CA PHE A 83 -0.11 -9.29 -10.02
C PHE A 83 -0.02 -9.86 -11.44
N ARG A 84 0.50 -11.08 -11.58
CA ARG A 84 0.81 -11.71 -12.87
C ARG A 84 0.93 -13.22 -12.70
N TYR A 85 0.33 -13.96 -13.63
CA TYR A 85 0.53 -15.40 -13.78
C TYR A 85 1.87 -15.77 -14.40
N GLU A 86 2.47 -16.85 -13.91
CA GLU A 86 3.60 -17.48 -14.58
C GLU A 86 3.17 -18.00 -15.95
N LEU A 87 4.02 -17.73 -16.94
CA LEU A 87 3.78 -18.15 -18.31
C LEU A 87 4.54 -19.44 -18.60
N SER A 88 3.87 -20.38 -19.27
CA SER A 88 4.58 -21.49 -19.90
C SER A 88 5.49 -20.98 -21.03
N MET A 89 6.47 -21.79 -21.42
CA MET A 89 7.40 -21.42 -22.50
C MET A 89 6.67 -21.14 -23.82
N GLU A 90 5.62 -21.90 -24.13
CA GLU A 90 4.79 -21.71 -25.32
C GLU A 90 4.04 -20.38 -25.26
N LYS A 91 3.37 -20.10 -24.14
CA LYS A 91 2.64 -18.84 -23.95
C LYS A 91 3.57 -17.63 -23.99
N SER A 92 4.73 -17.72 -23.34
CA SER A 92 5.75 -16.68 -23.38
C SER A 92 6.22 -16.39 -24.81
N THR A 93 6.48 -17.43 -25.59
CA THR A 93 6.90 -17.30 -27.00
C THR A 93 5.83 -16.64 -27.85
N VAL A 94 4.56 -17.03 -27.67
CA VAL A 94 3.42 -16.42 -28.39
C VAL A 94 3.29 -14.94 -28.04
N LEU A 95 3.29 -14.58 -26.76
CA LEU A 95 3.16 -13.17 -26.34
C LEU A 95 4.35 -12.32 -26.77
N GLN A 96 5.57 -12.87 -26.82
CA GLN A 96 6.73 -12.17 -27.39
C GLN A 96 6.57 -11.93 -28.89
N SER A 97 6.04 -12.90 -29.63
CA SER A 97 5.73 -12.74 -31.04
C SER A 97 4.66 -11.67 -31.26
N GLU A 98 3.59 -11.66 -30.44
CA GLU A 98 2.55 -10.64 -30.50
C GLU A 98 3.09 -9.25 -30.18
N LEU A 99 3.97 -9.13 -29.16
CA LEU A 99 4.61 -7.87 -28.81
C LEU A 99 5.42 -7.32 -29.98
N LYS A 100 6.18 -8.19 -30.67
CA LYS A 100 6.94 -7.81 -31.86
C LYS A 100 6.00 -7.33 -32.98
N SER A 101 4.96 -8.08 -33.31
CA SER A 101 4.00 -7.69 -34.34
C SER A 101 3.27 -6.38 -34.01
N CYS A 102 2.93 -6.14 -32.74
CA CYS A 102 2.35 -4.86 -32.33
C CYS A 102 3.34 -3.70 -32.50
N LYS A 103 4.62 -3.88 -32.20
CA LYS A 103 5.63 -2.84 -32.46
C LYS A 103 5.78 -2.54 -33.96
N GLU A 104 5.73 -3.55 -34.82
CA GLU A 104 5.70 -3.36 -36.27
C GLU A 104 4.43 -2.60 -36.71
N LEU A 105 3.26 -2.91 -36.14
CA LEU A 105 2.02 -2.19 -36.41
C LEU A 105 2.08 -0.73 -35.94
N GLN A 106 2.73 -0.45 -34.81
CA GLN A 106 2.94 0.92 -34.32
C GLN A 106 3.72 1.78 -35.34
N GLU A 107 4.68 1.21 -36.06
CA GLU A 107 5.42 1.93 -37.11
C GLU A 107 4.50 2.32 -38.29
N LEU A 108 3.51 1.48 -38.59
CA LEU A 108 2.52 1.75 -39.65
C LEU A 108 1.42 2.72 -39.19
N GLU A 109 0.99 2.60 -37.93
CA GLU A 109 -0.11 3.37 -37.33
C GLU A 109 0.32 3.97 -35.97
N PRO A 110 1.13 5.05 -35.96
CA PRO A 110 1.71 5.59 -34.72
C PRO A 110 0.68 6.16 -33.74
N GLU A 111 -0.50 6.54 -34.23
CA GLU A 111 -1.60 7.08 -33.42
C GLU A 111 -2.62 6.01 -33.00
N ASN A 112 -2.35 4.72 -33.26
CA ASN A 112 -3.23 3.64 -32.84
C ASN A 112 -3.11 3.40 -31.32
N LYS A 113 -3.97 4.09 -30.56
CA LYS A 113 -4.04 4.00 -29.09
C LYS A 113 -4.22 2.58 -28.56
N TRP A 114 -4.91 1.71 -29.30
CA TRP A 114 -5.14 0.33 -28.88
C TRP A 114 -3.87 -0.49 -29.03
N CYS A 115 -3.13 -0.31 -30.12
CA CYS A 115 -1.83 -0.94 -30.32
C CYS A 115 -0.85 -0.55 -29.21
N LEU A 116 -0.73 0.75 -28.90
CA LEU A 116 0.13 1.25 -27.82
C LEU A 116 -0.24 0.68 -26.45
N LEU A 117 -1.53 0.62 -26.11
CA LEU A 117 -1.98 0.02 -24.86
C LEU A 117 -1.70 -1.49 -24.81
N THR A 118 -1.94 -2.21 -25.91
CA THR A 118 -1.66 -3.65 -26.00
C THR A 118 -0.16 -3.93 -25.83
N ILE A 119 0.72 -3.12 -26.40
CA ILE A 119 2.17 -3.21 -26.19
C ILE A 119 2.52 -3.11 -24.69
N ILE A 120 1.93 -2.15 -23.98
CA ILE A 120 2.11 -2.01 -22.52
C ILE A 120 1.64 -3.27 -21.79
N LEU A 121 0.46 -3.79 -22.12
CA LEU A 121 -0.12 -4.95 -21.46
C LEU A 121 0.67 -6.24 -21.75
N LEU A 122 1.20 -6.41 -22.96
CA LEU A 122 2.06 -7.52 -23.33
C LEU A 122 3.40 -7.45 -22.57
N MET A 123 4.03 -6.27 -22.50
CA MET A 123 5.23 -6.07 -21.68
C MET A 123 4.97 -6.38 -20.20
N ARG A 124 3.83 -5.93 -19.65
CA ARG A 124 3.39 -6.26 -18.29
C ARG A 124 3.21 -7.77 -18.09
N ALA A 125 2.60 -8.44 -19.06
CA ALA A 125 2.35 -9.87 -19.02
C ALA A 125 3.61 -10.71 -19.23
N LEU A 126 4.65 -10.19 -19.90
CA LEU A 126 5.89 -10.90 -20.23
C LEU A 126 6.99 -10.74 -19.18
N ASP A 127 7.29 -9.51 -18.78
CA ASP A 127 8.25 -9.20 -17.73
C ASP A 127 8.15 -7.72 -17.32
N PRO A 128 7.39 -7.40 -16.27
CA PRO A 128 7.16 -6.01 -15.92
C PRO A 128 8.38 -5.29 -15.33
N LEU A 129 9.37 -6.03 -14.81
CA LEU A 129 10.58 -5.45 -14.24
C LEU A 129 11.59 -5.16 -15.35
N LEU A 130 11.76 -6.10 -16.30
CA LEU A 130 12.61 -5.92 -17.48
C LEU A 130 12.13 -4.76 -18.35
N TYR A 131 10.83 -4.68 -18.61
CA TYR A 131 10.23 -3.69 -19.48
C TYR A 131 9.82 -2.38 -18.79
N GLU A 132 10.15 -2.18 -17.51
CA GLU A 132 9.67 -1.02 -16.72
C GLU A 132 9.93 0.32 -17.43
N LYS A 133 11.16 0.54 -17.91
CA LYS A 133 11.53 1.80 -18.59
C LYS A 133 10.79 1.99 -19.92
N GLU A 134 10.66 0.92 -20.69
CA GLU A 134 9.98 0.95 -21.99
C GLU A 134 8.48 1.21 -21.80
N MET A 135 7.83 0.51 -20.85
CA MET A 135 6.43 0.76 -20.51
C MET A 135 6.17 2.23 -20.14
N LEU A 136 7.07 2.87 -19.37
CA LEU A 136 6.93 4.28 -19.02
C LEU A 136 6.96 5.20 -20.25
N GLN A 137 7.81 4.90 -21.24
CA GLN A 137 7.83 5.64 -22.51
C GLN A 137 6.52 5.44 -23.29
N TYR A 138 6.03 4.21 -23.38
CA TYR A 138 4.76 3.92 -24.03
C TYR A 138 3.56 4.60 -23.34
N PHE A 139 3.54 4.69 -22.01
CA PHE A 139 2.53 5.46 -21.30
C PHE A 139 2.55 6.95 -21.68
N GLN A 140 3.74 7.54 -21.84
CA GLN A 140 3.88 8.94 -22.27
C GLN A 140 3.36 9.13 -23.70
N THR A 141 3.74 8.26 -24.63
CA THR A 141 3.26 8.28 -26.02
C THR A 141 1.74 8.11 -26.09
N LEU A 142 1.21 7.08 -25.40
CA LEU A 142 -0.22 6.81 -25.37
C LEU A 142 -1.00 7.98 -24.75
N LYS A 143 -0.47 8.62 -23.72
CA LYS A 143 -1.08 9.81 -23.11
C LYS A 143 -1.14 11.01 -24.08
N ALA A 144 -0.12 11.18 -24.92
CA ALA A 144 -0.11 12.23 -25.94
C ALA A 144 -1.10 11.93 -27.09
N VAL A 145 -1.18 10.67 -27.52
CA VAL A 145 -2.13 10.19 -28.54
C VAL A 145 -3.58 10.21 -28.04
N ASP A 146 -3.78 9.99 -26.74
CA ASP A 146 -5.08 9.85 -26.11
C ASP A 146 -5.27 10.75 -24.86
N PRO A 147 -5.25 12.08 -25.03
CA PRO A 147 -5.23 13.03 -23.92
C PRO A 147 -6.53 12.99 -23.09
N MET A 148 -7.65 12.58 -23.69
CA MET A 148 -8.92 12.43 -22.96
C MET A 148 -8.86 11.35 -21.87
N ARG A 149 -7.93 10.39 -21.96
CA ARG A 149 -7.73 9.32 -20.97
C ARG A 149 -6.47 9.53 -20.12
N ALA A 150 -5.85 10.71 -20.17
CA ALA A 150 -4.62 11.03 -19.47
C ALA A 150 -4.61 10.65 -17.98
N ALA A 151 -5.68 10.99 -17.24
CA ALA A 151 -5.79 10.67 -15.82
C ALA A 151 -5.88 9.16 -15.57
N TYR A 152 -6.68 8.44 -16.37
CA TYR A 152 -6.76 6.97 -16.30
C TYR A 152 -5.40 6.32 -16.55
N LEU A 153 -4.65 6.81 -17.54
CA LEU A 153 -3.33 6.29 -17.88
C LEU A 153 -2.30 6.57 -16.78
N ASP A 154 -2.36 7.73 -16.13
CA ASP A 154 -1.51 8.04 -14.97
C ASP A 154 -1.82 7.11 -13.79
N ASP A 155 -3.09 6.82 -13.54
CA ASP A 155 -3.52 5.92 -12.47
C ASP A 155 -3.11 4.47 -12.77
N LEU A 156 -3.29 4.01 -14.00
CA LEU A 156 -2.86 2.67 -14.43
C LEU A 156 -1.33 2.52 -14.33
N ARG A 157 -0.58 3.55 -14.74
CA ARG A 157 0.88 3.59 -14.59
C ARG A 157 1.29 3.57 -13.11
N SER A 158 0.59 4.32 -12.26
CA SER A 158 0.84 4.35 -10.81
C SER A 158 0.64 2.96 -10.20
N LYS A 159 -0.43 2.26 -10.59
CA LYS A 159 -0.68 0.86 -10.22
C LYS A 159 0.50 -0.04 -10.62
N PHE A 160 0.95 -0.02 -11.88
CA PHE A 160 2.05 -0.88 -12.33
C PHE A 160 3.38 -0.57 -11.63
N LEU A 161 3.67 0.70 -11.37
CA LEU A 161 4.87 1.11 -10.64
C LEU A 161 4.86 0.66 -9.19
N LEU A 162 3.69 0.68 -8.54
CA LEU A 162 3.53 0.16 -7.18
C LEU A 162 3.73 -1.36 -7.17
N GLU A 163 3.06 -2.09 -8.07
CA GLU A 163 3.23 -3.55 -8.21
C GLU A 163 4.72 -3.92 -8.42
N ASN A 164 5.43 -3.20 -9.30
CA ASN A 164 6.87 -3.41 -9.51
C ASN A 164 7.70 -3.16 -8.26
N SER A 165 7.33 -2.15 -7.47
CA SER A 165 8.06 -1.81 -6.25
C SER A 165 7.81 -2.84 -5.14
N VAL A 166 6.62 -3.44 -5.10
CA VAL A 166 6.32 -4.58 -4.23
C VAL A 166 7.16 -5.79 -4.61
N LEU A 167 7.26 -6.14 -5.89
CA LEU A 167 8.11 -7.24 -6.35
C LEU A 167 9.59 -7.01 -6.00
N LYS A 168 10.09 -5.78 -6.19
CA LYS A 168 11.47 -5.40 -5.80
C LYS A 168 11.71 -5.51 -4.30
N MET A 169 10.73 -5.11 -3.49
CA MET A 169 10.78 -5.21 -2.02
C MET A 169 10.82 -6.67 -1.57
N GLU A 170 9.98 -7.52 -2.16
CA GLU A 170 9.95 -8.97 -1.86
C GLU A 170 11.25 -9.65 -2.25
N TYR A 171 11.78 -9.37 -3.45
CA TYR A 171 13.06 -9.93 -3.91
C TYR A 171 14.23 -9.55 -2.99
N ALA A 172 14.21 -8.35 -2.41
CA ALA A 172 15.21 -7.89 -1.47
C ALA A 172 14.96 -8.36 -0.02
N GLU A 173 13.85 -9.05 0.25
CA GLU A 173 13.42 -9.50 1.58
C GLU A 173 13.37 -8.38 2.63
N VAL A 174 12.98 -7.16 2.20
CA VAL A 174 12.88 -5.98 3.09
C VAL A 174 11.44 -5.59 3.35
N ARG A 175 11.20 -4.83 4.43
CA ARG A 175 9.90 -4.25 4.79
C ARG A 175 9.82 -2.75 4.48
N VAL A 176 10.69 -2.28 3.60
CA VAL A 176 10.82 -0.87 3.19
C VAL A 176 10.36 -0.75 1.74
N LEU A 177 9.35 0.08 1.49
CA LEU A 177 8.81 0.30 0.15
C LEU A 177 9.16 1.70 -0.36
N HIS A 178 10.01 1.73 -1.41
CA HIS A 178 10.45 2.96 -2.06
C HIS A 178 9.58 3.29 -3.28
N LEU A 179 8.79 4.35 -3.17
CA LEU A 179 7.92 4.88 -4.21
C LEU A 179 8.18 6.36 -4.54
N SER A 180 9.30 6.91 -4.06
CA SER A 180 9.70 8.30 -4.32
C SER A 180 9.92 8.58 -5.81
N HIS A 181 9.57 9.78 -6.29
CA HIS A 181 9.84 10.23 -7.67
C HIS A 181 9.24 9.35 -8.78
N LYS A 182 8.08 8.74 -8.52
CA LYS A 182 7.38 7.87 -9.48
C LYS A 182 6.21 8.56 -10.18
N GLY A 183 5.98 9.85 -9.90
CA GLY A 183 4.85 10.62 -10.44
C GLY A 183 3.50 9.98 -10.12
N LEU A 184 3.36 9.30 -8.98
CA LEU A 184 2.13 8.58 -8.61
C LEU A 184 0.97 9.55 -8.45
N THR A 185 -0.17 9.23 -9.04
CA THR A 185 -1.43 9.98 -8.90
C THR A 185 -2.41 9.30 -7.95
N THR A 186 -2.28 7.98 -7.80
CA THR A 186 -3.10 7.15 -6.92
C THR A 186 -2.27 6.03 -6.28
N LEU A 187 -2.80 5.45 -5.20
CA LEU A 187 -2.25 4.28 -4.53
C LEU A 187 -3.19 3.09 -4.73
N CYS A 188 -2.62 1.90 -4.95
CA CYS A 188 -3.34 0.65 -5.16
C CYS A 188 -2.69 -0.46 -4.32
N HIS A 189 -3.38 -1.60 -4.17
CA HIS A 189 -2.83 -2.79 -3.51
C HIS A 189 -2.29 -2.56 -2.09
N LEU A 190 -2.84 -1.57 -1.37
CA LEU A 190 -2.39 -1.22 -0.01
C LEU A 190 -2.62 -2.36 0.98
N GLU A 191 -3.59 -3.25 0.70
CA GLU A 191 -3.81 -4.48 1.45
C GLU A 191 -2.63 -5.46 1.40
N GLN A 192 -1.79 -5.38 0.36
CA GLN A 192 -0.59 -6.22 0.24
C GLN A 192 0.57 -5.73 1.11
N LEU A 193 0.44 -4.54 1.69
CA LEU A 193 1.51 -3.81 2.39
C LEU A 193 1.39 -3.92 3.93
N LEU A 194 0.61 -4.89 4.43
CA LEU A 194 0.37 -5.09 5.86
C LEU A 194 1.65 -5.05 6.71
N LEU A 195 2.72 -5.66 6.20
CA LEU A 195 4.00 -5.81 6.90
C LEU A 195 4.99 -4.66 6.66
N VAL A 196 4.71 -3.71 5.78
CA VAL A 196 5.61 -2.59 5.48
C VAL A 196 5.81 -1.74 6.74
N THR A 197 7.07 -1.44 7.07
CA THR A 197 7.44 -0.59 8.22
C THR A 197 7.81 0.82 7.79
N HIS A 198 8.38 0.97 6.59
CA HIS A 198 8.77 2.28 6.04
C HIS A 198 8.19 2.42 4.63
N LEU A 199 7.46 3.51 4.40
CA LEU A 199 6.87 3.81 3.11
C LEU A 199 7.29 5.22 2.67
N ASP A 200 7.98 5.29 1.53
CA ASP A 200 8.38 6.56 0.93
C ASP A 200 7.57 6.86 -0.33
N LEU A 201 6.66 7.82 -0.22
CA LEU A 201 5.80 8.37 -1.26
C LEU A 201 6.25 9.77 -1.70
N SER A 202 7.45 10.24 -1.31
CA SER A 202 7.88 11.61 -1.59
C SER A 202 7.95 11.93 -3.10
N HIS A 203 7.79 13.21 -3.43
CA HIS A 203 7.94 13.69 -4.81
C HIS A 203 7.01 12.96 -5.81
N ASN A 204 5.71 12.92 -5.49
CA ASN A 204 4.67 12.36 -6.34
C ASN A 204 3.54 13.40 -6.56
N HIS A 205 2.41 12.98 -7.10
CA HIS A 205 1.25 13.84 -7.40
C HIS A 205 -0.01 13.39 -6.65
N LEU A 206 0.17 12.77 -5.48
CA LEU A 206 -0.93 12.28 -4.66
C LEU A 206 -1.73 13.46 -4.11
N ARG A 207 -3.06 13.39 -4.22
CA ARG A 207 -3.99 14.40 -3.67
C ARG A 207 -4.57 14.04 -2.32
N ALA A 208 -4.50 12.77 -1.94
CA ALA A 208 -5.00 12.28 -0.66
C ALA A 208 -4.25 11.00 -0.27
N LEU A 209 -4.19 10.74 1.03
CA LEU A 209 -3.89 9.41 1.55
C LEU A 209 -5.22 8.66 1.73
N PRO A 210 -5.50 7.62 0.93
CA PRO A 210 -6.83 7.00 0.88
C PRO A 210 -7.10 6.14 2.12
N PRO A 211 -8.37 5.95 2.54
CA PRO A 211 -8.76 5.12 3.69
C PRO A 211 -8.18 3.69 3.69
N ALA A 212 -7.89 3.13 2.52
CA ALA A 212 -7.24 1.83 2.36
C ALA A 212 -5.81 1.76 2.95
N LEU A 213 -5.15 2.90 3.18
CA LEU A 213 -3.83 2.97 3.83
C LEU A 213 -3.86 2.44 5.27
N SER A 214 -5.04 2.42 5.91
CA SER A 214 -5.26 1.79 7.22
C SER A 214 -4.88 0.31 7.28
N ALA A 215 -4.66 -0.34 6.12
CA ALA A 215 -4.15 -1.69 6.01
C ALA A 215 -2.68 -1.85 6.45
N LEU A 216 -1.87 -0.79 6.45
CA LEU A 216 -0.45 -0.83 6.78
C LEU A 216 -0.24 -0.86 8.30
N ARG A 217 -0.60 -1.96 8.94
CA ARG A 217 -0.60 -2.11 10.42
C ARG A 217 0.80 -2.10 11.02
N CYS A 218 1.83 -2.39 10.22
CA CYS A 218 3.22 -2.36 10.65
C CYS A 218 3.94 -1.03 10.37
N LEU A 219 3.28 -0.04 9.75
CA LEU A 219 3.93 1.19 9.32
C LEU A 219 4.40 2.02 10.51
N GLU A 220 5.67 2.39 10.50
CA GLU A 220 6.35 3.19 11.51
C GLU A 220 6.74 4.55 10.97
N VAL A 221 7.22 4.61 9.72
CA VAL A 221 7.64 5.84 9.05
C VAL A 221 6.89 6.00 7.73
N LEU A 222 6.17 7.12 7.61
CA LEU A 222 5.53 7.54 6.36
C LEU A 222 6.14 8.84 5.87
N GLN A 223 6.89 8.75 4.77
CA GLN A 223 7.40 9.90 4.04
C GLN A 223 6.45 10.22 2.89
N ALA A 224 5.74 11.34 2.94
CA ALA A 224 4.78 11.77 1.93
C ALA A 224 4.94 13.26 1.55
N SER A 225 6.16 13.80 1.73
CA SER A 225 6.51 15.16 1.35
C SER A 225 6.44 15.38 -0.16
N ASP A 226 6.33 16.64 -0.58
CA ASP A 226 6.38 17.06 -1.98
C ASP A 226 5.33 16.35 -2.84
N ASN A 227 4.08 16.41 -2.38
CA ASN A 227 2.90 15.92 -3.06
C ASN A 227 1.85 17.04 -3.18
N ALA A 228 0.61 16.69 -3.51
CA ALA A 228 -0.52 17.60 -3.56
C ALA A 228 -1.60 17.24 -2.51
N ILE A 229 -1.20 16.67 -1.37
CA ILE A 229 -2.11 16.07 -0.41
C ILE A 229 -2.97 17.14 0.28
N GLU A 230 -4.28 16.96 0.18
CA GLU A 230 -5.31 17.80 0.79
C GLU A 230 -6.09 17.05 1.89
N SER A 231 -6.08 15.71 1.88
CA SER A 231 -6.75 14.85 2.89
C SER A 231 -5.83 13.72 3.40
N LEU A 232 -5.95 13.45 4.70
CA LEU A 232 -5.20 12.43 5.44
C LEU A 232 -6.10 11.30 5.98
N ASP A 233 -7.29 11.09 5.41
CA ASP A 233 -8.26 10.10 5.92
C ASP A 233 -7.67 8.69 6.10
N GLY A 234 -6.72 8.31 5.23
CA GLY A 234 -5.98 7.05 5.28
C GLY A 234 -5.05 6.84 6.47
N VAL A 235 -4.67 7.92 7.16
CA VAL A 235 -3.75 7.89 8.32
C VAL A 235 -4.52 7.56 9.61
N THR A 236 -5.83 7.31 9.53
CA THR A 236 -6.65 6.95 10.70
C THR A 236 -6.23 5.59 11.28
N ASN A 237 -6.01 5.52 12.60
CA ASN A 237 -5.77 4.31 13.38
C ASN A 237 -4.59 3.45 12.92
N LEU A 238 -3.50 4.07 12.44
CA LEU A 238 -2.23 3.37 12.20
C LEU A 238 -1.52 3.10 13.53
N PRO A 239 -1.48 1.83 14.01
CA PRO A 239 -1.18 1.53 15.42
C PRO A 239 0.31 1.67 15.78
N ARG A 240 1.16 1.82 14.76
CA ARG A 240 2.61 1.85 14.91
C ARG A 240 3.29 3.07 14.29
N LEU A 241 2.52 3.94 13.64
CA LEU A 241 3.08 5.11 12.98
C LEU A 241 3.70 6.03 14.03
N GLN A 242 4.99 6.30 13.87
CA GLN A 242 5.83 7.11 14.76
C GLN A 242 6.24 8.41 14.11
N GLU A 243 6.55 8.37 12.81
CA GLU A 243 7.02 9.53 12.05
C GLU A 243 6.18 9.75 10.80
N LEU A 244 5.64 10.95 10.66
CA LEU A 244 4.84 11.37 9.51
C LEU A 244 5.41 12.67 8.92
N PHE A 245 5.94 12.56 7.70
CA PHE A 245 6.48 13.69 6.95
C PHE A 245 5.52 14.09 5.84
N LEU A 246 5.01 15.31 5.90
CA LEU A 246 4.02 15.87 4.97
C LEU A 246 4.49 17.22 4.42
N CYS A 247 5.79 17.47 4.35
CA CYS A 247 6.32 18.75 3.90
C CYS A 247 5.81 19.10 2.49
N ASN A 248 5.62 20.38 2.19
CA ASN A 248 5.25 20.88 0.86
C ASN A 248 4.03 20.15 0.27
N ASN A 249 2.95 20.08 1.04
CA ASN A 249 1.64 19.57 0.59
C ASN A 249 0.61 20.71 0.54
N ARG A 250 -0.68 20.36 0.38
CA ARG A 250 -1.77 21.33 0.20
C ARG A 250 -2.77 21.30 1.36
N LEU A 251 -2.31 20.95 2.55
CA LEU A 251 -3.16 20.92 3.73
C LEU A 251 -3.53 22.36 4.15
N GLN A 252 -4.81 22.71 3.97
CA GLN A 252 -5.30 24.08 4.14
C GLN A 252 -5.74 24.41 5.57
N GLN A 253 -6.34 23.43 6.26
CA GLN A 253 -7.01 23.63 7.53
C GLN A 253 -6.58 22.59 8.55
N HIS A 254 -6.49 22.98 9.82
CA HIS A 254 -6.14 22.07 10.91
C HIS A 254 -7.09 20.87 11.05
N ALA A 255 -8.36 21.03 10.68
CA ALA A 255 -9.33 19.93 10.66
C ALA A 255 -8.90 18.74 9.78
N ALA A 256 -8.04 18.96 8.78
CA ALA A 256 -7.47 17.88 7.96
C ALA A 256 -6.55 16.95 8.75
N LEU A 257 -6.08 17.36 9.94
CA LEU A 257 -5.22 16.58 10.82
C LEU A 257 -6.01 15.73 11.83
N GLN A 258 -7.33 15.81 11.87
CA GLN A 258 -8.17 14.98 12.75
C GLN A 258 -7.87 13.47 12.64
N PRO A 259 -7.63 12.90 11.43
CA PRO A 259 -7.23 11.50 11.28
C PRO A 259 -5.92 11.17 12.02
N VAL A 260 -4.97 12.10 12.02
CA VAL A 260 -3.65 11.94 12.62
C VAL A 260 -3.74 11.82 14.15
N ALA A 261 -4.71 12.51 14.77
CA ALA A 261 -4.95 12.44 16.22
C ALA A 261 -5.30 11.03 16.73
N SER A 262 -5.73 10.13 15.84
CA SER A 262 -6.05 8.74 16.17
C SER A 262 -4.84 7.80 16.18
N CYS A 263 -3.64 8.29 15.80
CA CYS A 263 -2.42 7.50 15.80
C CYS A 263 -1.80 7.45 17.21
N PRO A 264 -1.82 6.31 17.91
CA PRO A 264 -1.45 6.24 19.32
C PRO A 264 0.05 6.36 19.59
N LYS A 265 0.89 6.15 18.57
CA LYS A 265 2.36 6.13 18.69
C LYS A 265 3.07 7.26 17.94
N LEU A 266 2.32 8.23 17.40
CA LEU A 266 2.92 9.29 16.60
C LEU A 266 3.73 10.22 17.50
N VAL A 267 5.02 10.36 17.20
CA VAL A 267 5.97 11.19 17.97
C VAL A 267 6.40 12.40 17.17
N LEU A 268 6.60 12.24 15.86
CA LEU A 268 7.08 13.30 14.97
C LEU A 268 6.10 13.53 13.83
N LEU A 269 5.69 14.78 13.67
CA LEU A 269 4.87 15.25 12.56
C LEU A 269 5.53 16.46 11.91
N ASN A 270 5.87 16.36 10.62
CA ASN A 270 6.40 17.49 9.86
C ASN A 270 5.39 18.00 8.84
N LEU A 271 4.97 19.25 9.00
CA LEU A 271 3.97 19.96 8.19
C LEU A 271 4.56 21.16 7.44
N GLN A 272 5.89 21.37 7.49
CA GLN A 272 6.55 22.52 6.89
C GLN A 272 6.15 22.73 5.43
N GLY A 273 5.87 23.98 5.05
CA GLY A 273 5.46 24.30 3.68
C GLY A 273 4.00 23.96 3.34
N ASN A 274 3.17 23.58 4.33
CA ASN A 274 1.72 23.51 4.13
C ASN A 274 1.03 24.85 4.42
N PRO A 275 -0.04 25.21 3.69
CA PRO A 275 -0.80 26.44 3.92
C PRO A 275 -1.33 26.61 5.36
N LEU A 276 -1.72 25.53 6.04
CA LEU A 276 -2.18 25.60 7.44
C LEU A 276 -1.14 26.21 8.41
N CYS A 277 0.16 26.06 8.11
CA CYS A 277 1.24 26.56 8.97
C CYS A 277 1.33 28.10 8.96
N GLN A 278 0.76 28.75 7.93
CA GLN A 278 0.75 30.21 7.80
C GLN A 278 -0.39 30.88 8.60
N THR A 279 -1.30 30.09 9.17
CA THR A 279 -2.41 30.62 9.96
C THR A 279 -1.93 31.10 11.34
N VAL A 280 -2.47 32.23 11.81
CA VAL A 280 -2.12 32.79 13.12
C VAL A 280 -2.61 31.83 14.22
N GLY A 281 -1.74 31.51 15.19
CA GLY A 281 -2.07 30.61 16.30
C GLY A 281 -2.02 29.11 15.95
N SER A 282 -1.42 28.74 14.80
CA SER A 282 -1.31 27.35 14.35
C SER A 282 -0.65 26.44 15.39
N SER A 283 0.44 26.87 16.01
CA SER A 283 1.16 26.08 17.03
C SER A 283 0.31 25.70 18.25
N GLU A 284 -0.46 26.63 18.81
CA GLU A 284 -1.35 26.38 19.96
C GLU A 284 -2.46 25.40 19.60
N HIS A 285 -3.11 25.63 18.45
CA HIS A 285 -4.19 24.76 17.99
C HIS A 285 -3.71 23.35 17.64
N LEU A 286 -2.49 23.21 17.09
CA LEU A 286 -1.87 21.92 16.83
C LEU A 286 -1.55 21.18 18.12
N ALA A 287 -1.08 21.87 19.16
CA ALA A 287 -0.83 21.27 20.47
C ALA A 287 -2.13 20.80 21.14
N GLU A 288 -3.23 21.54 20.99
CA GLU A 288 -4.56 21.12 21.47
C GLU A 288 -5.12 19.91 20.69
N LEU A 289 -4.96 19.91 19.36
CA LEU A 289 -5.47 18.85 18.50
C LEU A 289 -4.67 17.55 18.62
N LEU A 290 -3.34 17.67 18.80
CA LEU A 290 -2.39 16.56 18.79
C LEU A 290 -1.53 16.55 20.06
N PRO A 291 -2.13 16.46 21.25
CA PRO A 291 -1.40 16.59 22.52
C PRO A 291 -0.41 15.44 22.79
N SER A 292 -0.57 14.31 22.11
CA SER A 292 0.32 13.14 22.22
C SER A 292 1.58 13.24 21.36
N VAL A 293 1.62 14.16 20.38
CA VAL A 293 2.74 14.26 19.43
C VAL A 293 3.83 15.12 20.03
N SER A 294 5.02 14.53 20.22
CA SER A 294 6.12 15.20 20.94
C SER A 294 6.81 16.30 20.14
N SER A 295 6.89 16.14 18.81
CA SER A 295 7.59 17.08 17.92
C SER A 295 6.73 17.38 16.70
N ILE A 296 6.21 18.60 16.62
CA ILE A 296 5.48 19.11 15.45
C ILE A 296 6.32 20.20 14.80
N LEU A 297 6.69 19.99 13.53
CA LEU A 297 7.45 20.96 12.73
C LEU A 297 6.49 21.66 11.76
N THR A 298 6.45 22.99 11.78
CA THR A 298 5.56 23.84 10.98
C THR A 298 6.33 24.89 10.19
#